data_AF-A0A2V1B1W6-F1
#
_entry.id   AF-A0A2V1B1W6-F1
#
_cell.length_a   1.000
_cell.length_b   1.000
_cell.length_c   1.000
_cell.angle_alpha   90.00
_cell.angle_beta   90.00
_cell.angle_gamma   90.00
#
_symmetry.space_group_name_H-M   'P 1'
#
loop_
_entity.id
_entity.type
_entity.pdbx_description
1 polymer ?
#
loop_
_entity_poly.entity_id
_entity_poly.type
_entity_poly.pdbx_seq_one_letter_code
_entity_poly.pdbx_strand_id
1 'polypeptide(L)'
;MGTQIKITSEQLFFVGAILRVVFFLFGLWQDKYMPVNYTDIDYVVFSDAAKYVADDKSPYSRETYRYTPMLAWFLLPVTFGGNWEHYGKALFMLCDIVTGALITDVLKREVAVKSKPSTTFESNKITILSAIWVLNPMVITISTRGSSESVLTCFIMLAVSNLLKSQYFLSAVFLGLSIHFKIYPIIYLPAIMFYLTPKRSPLVKQLQNVPVLGWVNKLNLIYFFVVLISFALPTYLMYEFYGYEFLYHSYLYHLTRLDHRHNFSLYNLALYLKSAQKYTQESLTSGSLTAIVLDMIEKAALVPQLVLSGIVIPLVLARKSITNCMFIQTLTFVTFNKVMTSQYFIWFLIFLPNGSSYVEHGNTKVMCIVKGPMEPHTRSQQDQSKATLEISINVASFSTLERKKRNKNEKRLVELKATLERTFEQSILTHLYPKTLIEVHVQVLAQDGGMLASITNAITLALIDAGISIYDYVSAVTVGLHDQTPLLDLNTLEEGDVSSLTIGVVGKSEKLAMLLMEDKMPLDHLESVLGIAIAGSHKIRELLDDEVRKHGNKRSAKLQG
;
A
#
# COMPACT_ATOMS: atom_id res chain seq x y z
N MET A 1 -20.18 -29.81 19.96
CA MET A 1 -18.73 -30.14 19.90
C MET A 1 -18.28 -29.98 18.46
N GLY A 2 -17.76 -28.81 18.09
CA GLY A 2 -17.15 -28.60 16.78
C GLY A 2 -15.74 -28.10 17.03
N THR A 3 -14.76 -28.96 16.82
CA THR A 3 -13.32 -28.64 16.88
C THR A 3 -13.01 -27.56 15.85
N GLN A 4 -13.06 -26.28 16.24
CA GLN A 4 -12.69 -25.17 15.37
C GLN A 4 -11.18 -24.95 15.44
N ILE A 5 -10.53 -25.05 14.29
CA ILE A 5 -9.08 -25.02 14.10
C ILE A 5 -8.60 -23.58 14.32
N LYS A 6 -7.95 -23.33 15.46
CA LYS A 6 -7.13 -22.12 15.68
C LYS A 6 -6.07 -22.05 14.58
N ILE A 7 -5.81 -20.87 14.00
CA ILE A 7 -4.67 -20.65 13.09
C ILE A 7 -3.74 -19.63 13.74
N THR A 8 -2.85 -20.11 14.59
CA THR A 8 -1.65 -19.40 15.06
C THR A 8 -0.80 -18.94 13.88
N SER A 9 0.12 -17.98 14.08
CA SER A 9 1.08 -17.63 13.02
C SER A 9 1.85 -18.85 12.53
N GLU A 10 2.18 -19.78 13.42
CA GLU A 10 2.83 -21.04 13.07
C GLU A 10 1.94 -21.90 12.16
N GLN A 11 0.65 -22.04 12.50
CA GLN A 11 -0.33 -22.73 11.65
C GLN A 11 -0.57 -22.00 10.33
N LEU A 12 -0.51 -20.66 10.29
CA LEU A 12 -0.63 -19.87 9.05
C LEU A 12 0.55 -20.18 8.12
N PHE A 13 1.78 -20.17 8.64
CA PHE A 13 2.97 -20.52 7.86
C PHE A 13 2.99 -21.99 7.49
N PHE A 14 2.51 -22.88 8.35
CA PHE A 14 2.38 -24.30 8.07
C PHE A 14 1.39 -24.56 6.93
N VAL A 15 0.18 -23.99 7.01
CA VAL A 15 -0.82 -24.06 5.93
C VAL A 15 -0.29 -23.41 4.66
N GLY A 16 0.36 -22.24 4.76
CA GLY A 16 0.98 -21.57 3.61
C GLY A 16 2.10 -22.38 2.94
N ALA A 17 2.87 -23.15 3.72
CA ALA A 17 3.88 -24.06 3.21
C ALA A 17 3.25 -25.28 2.55
N ILE A 18 2.24 -25.89 3.17
CA ILE A 18 1.47 -26.99 2.58
C ILE A 18 0.86 -26.56 1.25
N LEU A 19 0.21 -25.40 1.19
CA LEU A 19 -0.40 -24.90 -0.05
C LEU A 19 0.65 -24.73 -1.16
N ARG A 20 1.84 -24.24 -0.85
CA ARG A 20 2.96 -24.16 -1.82
C ARG A 20 3.39 -25.53 -2.30
N VAL A 21 3.54 -26.51 -1.41
CA VAL A 21 3.86 -27.90 -1.79
C VAL A 21 2.75 -28.51 -2.67
N VAL A 22 1.48 -28.31 -2.32
CA VAL A 22 0.34 -28.79 -3.12
C VAL A 22 0.35 -28.17 -4.51
N PHE A 23 0.51 -26.84 -4.62
CA PHE A 23 0.57 -26.15 -5.90
C PHE A 23 1.81 -26.54 -6.72
N PHE A 24 2.94 -26.78 -6.07
CA PHE A 24 4.15 -27.28 -6.71
C PHE A 24 3.93 -28.68 -7.30
N LEU A 25 3.39 -29.62 -6.52
CA LEU A 25 3.08 -30.98 -7.00
C LEU A 25 2.02 -30.97 -8.10
N PHE A 26 0.99 -30.13 -7.96
CA PHE A 26 0.00 -29.89 -9.01
C PHE A 26 0.66 -29.35 -10.28
N GLY A 27 1.61 -28.42 -10.16
CA GLY A 27 2.37 -27.88 -11.28
C GLY A 27 3.15 -28.96 -12.04
N LEU A 28 3.83 -29.86 -11.32
CA LEU A 28 4.52 -31.00 -11.94
C LEU A 28 3.57 -31.95 -12.66
N TRP A 29 2.39 -32.19 -12.08
CA TRP A 29 1.36 -33.00 -12.71
C TRP A 29 0.82 -32.31 -13.97
N GLN A 30 0.50 -31.02 -13.89
CA GLN A 30 -0.01 -30.24 -15.01
C GLN A 30 1.00 -30.21 -16.17
N ASP A 31 2.29 -29.96 -15.90
CA ASP A 31 3.34 -29.95 -16.92
C ASP A 31 3.49 -31.30 -17.64
N LYS A 32 3.14 -32.41 -16.99
CA LYS A 32 3.23 -33.76 -17.56
C LYS A 32 2.02 -34.15 -18.40
N TYR A 33 0.81 -33.70 -18.02
CA TYR A 33 -0.44 -34.23 -18.58
C TYR A 33 -1.27 -33.20 -19.37
N MET A 34 -1.00 -31.90 -19.24
CA MET A 34 -1.76 -30.85 -19.92
C MET A 34 -0.93 -30.17 -21.03
N PRO A 35 -1.59 -29.66 -22.08
CA PRO A 35 -0.89 -28.95 -23.16
C PRO A 35 -0.37 -27.57 -22.75
N VAL A 36 -0.96 -26.95 -21.72
CA VAL A 36 -0.53 -25.66 -21.18
C VAL A 36 0.30 -25.89 -19.93
N ASN A 37 1.58 -25.57 -20.03
CA ASN A 37 2.53 -25.72 -18.93
C ASN A 37 2.16 -24.77 -17.77
N TYR A 38 2.22 -25.33 -16.57
CA TYR A 38 2.20 -24.58 -15.32
C TYR A 38 3.52 -23.84 -15.12
N THR A 39 4.65 -24.50 -15.35
CA THR A 39 5.98 -23.86 -15.16
C THR A 39 6.12 -22.62 -16.01
N ASP A 40 6.59 -21.53 -15.41
CA ASP A 40 6.90 -20.30 -16.13
C ASP A 40 8.10 -20.53 -17.07
N ILE A 41 8.06 -19.93 -18.25
CA ILE A 41 9.11 -20.09 -19.25
C ILE A 41 10.44 -19.51 -18.73
N ASP A 42 10.36 -18.48 -17.90
CA ASP A 42 11.50 -17.87 -17.23
C ASP A 42 12.27 -18.89 -16.37
N TYR A 43 11.57 -19.84 -15.72
CA TYR A 43 12.23 -20.88 -14.92
C TYR A 43 13.11 -21.80 -15.75
N VAL A 44 12.64 -22.15 -16.96
CA VAL A 44 13.41 -22.96 -17.91
C VAL A 44 14.64 -22.18 -18.38
N VAL A 45 14.46 -20.89 -18.68
CA VAL A 45 15.57 -19.99 -19.06
C VAL A 45 16.61 -19.87 -17.96
N PHE A 46 16.20 -19.80 -16.68
CA PHE A 46 17.14 -19.80 -15.55
C PHE A 46 17.89 -21.13 -15.41
N SER A 47 17.17 -22.23 -15.57
CA SER A 47 17.72 -23.59 -15.43
C SER A 47 18.74 -23.89 -16.53
N ASP A 48 18.46 -23.49 -17.76
CA ASP A 48 19.40 -23.60 -18.87
C ASP A 48 20.62 -22.71 -18.65
N ALA A 49 20.43 -21.47 -18.20
CA ALA A 49 21.54 -20.58 -17.85
C ALA A 49 22.44 -21.18 -16.75
N ALA A 50 21.87 -21.82 -15.73
CA ALA A 50 22.64 -22.52 -14.71
C ALA A 50 23.45 -23.70 -15.27
N LYS A 51 22.90 -24.45 -16.24
CA LYS A 51 23.65 -25.49 -16.97
C LYS A 51 24.83 -24.91 -17.75
N TYR A 52 24.65 -23.79 -18.42
CA TYR A 52 25.76 -23.10 -19.08
C TYR A 52 26.85 -22.69 -18.09
N VAL A 53 26.49 -22.16 -16.92
CA VAL A 53 27.47 -21.81 -15.88
C VAL A 53 28.20 -23.05 -15.36
N ALA A 54 27.52 -24.19 -15.18
CA ALA A 54 28.16 -25.44 -14.76
C ALA A 54 29.12 -26.02 -15.81
N ASP A 55 28.89 -25.73 -17.10
CA ASP A 55 29.76 -26.09 -18.22
C ASP A 55 30.88 -25.04 -18.47
N ASP A 56 31.14 -24.14 -17.51
CA ASP A 56 32.09 -23.02 -17.63
C ASP A 56 31.79 -22.07 -18.81
N LYS A 57 30.52 -21.94 -19.21
CA LYS A 57 30.05 -21.04 -20.27
C LYS A 57 29.29 -19.83 -19.68
N SER A 58 29.12 -18.82 -20.52
CA SER A 58 28.32 -17.63 -20.19
C SER A 58 26.83 -18.02 -20.02
N PRO A 59 26.14 -17.60 -18.94
CA PRO A 59 24.69 -17.80 -18.82
C PRO A 59 23.92 -17.08 -19.93
N TYR A 60 24.52 -16.06 -20.55
CA TYR A 60 23.94 -15.34 -21.69
C TYR A 60 24.01 -16.12 -23.01
N SER A 61 24.74 -17.24 -23.05
CA SER A 61 24.65 -18.18 -24.16
C SER A 61 23.25 -18.79 -24.30
N ARG A 62 22.44 -18.78 -23.23
CA ARG A 62 21.01 -19.03 -23.33
C ARG A 62 20.31 -17.83 -23.96
N GLU A 63 19.79 -18.01 -25.17
CA GLU A 63 18.94 -17.01 -25.80
C GLU A 63 17.80 -16.61 -24.87
N THR A 64 17.49 -15.31 -24.79
CA THR A 64 16.48 -14.69 -23.89
C THR A 64 16.83 -14.60 -22.40
N TYR A 65 17.99 -15.07 -21.93
CA TYR A 65 18.43 -14.80 -20.56
C TYR A 65 18.76 -13.30 -20.38
N ARG A 66 18.03 -12.60 -19.51
CA ARG A 66 18.13 -11.13 -19.27
C ARG A 66 18.22 -10.77 -17.78
N TYR A 67 18.76 -11.68 -16.98
CA TYR A 67 18.87 -11.58 -15.52
C TYR A 67 20.34 -11.52 -15.09
N THR A 68 20.60 -11.19 -13.83
CA THR A 68 21.97 -11.21 -13.29
C THR A 68 22.54 -12.64 -13.34
N PRO A 69 23.83 -12.84 -13.65
CA PRO A 69 24.45 -14.17 -13.60
C PRO A 69 24.39 -14.76 -12.19
N MET A 70 24.35 -13.92 -11.16
CA MET A 70 24.20 -14.35 -9.76
C MET A 70 22.98 -15.26 -9.53
N LEU A 71 21.90 -15.05 -10.29
CA LEU A 71 20.74 -15.94 -10.25
C LEU A 71 21.06 -17.34 -10.82
N ALA A 72 21.78 -17.41 -11.95
CA ALA A 72 22.23 -18.69 -12.51
C ALA A 72 23.18 -19.41 -11.54
N TRP A 73 24.08 -18.69 -10.88
CA TRP A 73 24.96 -19.23 -9.84
C TRP A 73 24.17 -19.80 -8.64
N PHE A 74 23.13 -19.10 -8.17
CA PHE A 74 22.25 -19.62 -7.12
C PHE A 74 21.51 -20.90 -7.52
N LEU A 75 21.31 -21.11 -8.81
CA LEU A 75 20.59 -22.24 -9.37
C LEU A 75 21.51 -23.36 -9.87
N LEU A 76 22.82 -23.29 -9.62
CA LEU A 76 23.75 -24.37 -9.99
C LEU A 76 23.30 -25.77 -9.54
N PRO A 77 22.70 -25.99 -8.35
CA PRO A 77 22.24 -27.32 -7.97
C PRO A 77 21.23 -27.94 -8.95
N VAL A 78 20.54 -27.15 -9.77
CA VAL A 78 19.63 -27.64 -10.82
C VAL A 78 20.32 -28.58 -11.80
N THR A 79 21.64 -28.44 -11.98
CA THR A 79 22.42 -29.25 -12.94
C THR A 79 22.73 -30.65 -12.44
N PHE A 80 22.53 -30.95 -11.16
CA PHE A 80 22.78 -32.27 -10.58
C PHE A 80 21.81 -33.35 -11.07
N GLY A 81 20.76 -32.96 -11.79
CA GLY A 81 19.81 -33.85 -12.44
C GLY A 81 18.80 -34.50 -11.49
N GLY A 82 17.82 -35.18 -12.07
CA GLY A 82 16.73 -35.81 -11.32
C GLY A 82 15.87 -34.78 -10.58
N ASN A 83 15.60 -34.99 -9.30
CA ASN A 83 14.75 -34.08 -8.52
C ASN A 83 15.37 -32.68 -8.31
N TRP A 84 16.68 -32.54 -8.50
CA TRP A 84 17.35 -31.25 -8.37
C TRP A 84 16.95 -30.25 -9.44
N GLU A 85 16.36 -30.69 -10.56
CA GLU A 85 15.82 -29.80 -11.60
C GLU A 85 14.79 -28.79 -11.06
N HIS A 86 14.16 -29.10 -9.92
CA HIS A 86 13.17 -28.26 -9.27
C HIS A 86 13.73 -27.45 -8.09
N TYR A 87 15.04 -27.50 -7.84
CA TYR A 87 15.70 -26.80 -6.75
C TYR A 87 15.37 -25.29 -6.73
N GLY A 88 15.36 -24.64 -7.89
CA GLY A 88 15.06 -23.21 -7.96
C GLY A 88 13.63 -22.87 -7.53
N LYS A 89 12.64 -23.69 -7.90
CA LYS A 89 11.27 -23.53 -7.41
C LYS A 89 11.20 -23.67 -5.89
N ALA A 90 11.93 -24.64 -5.33
CA ALA A 90 12.01 -24.81 -3.87
C ALA A 90 12.65 -23.60 -3.18
N LEU A 91 13.74 -23.06 -3.74
CA LEU A 91 14.39 -21.84 -3.28
C LEU A 91 13.44 -20.63 -3.31
N PHE A 92 12.69 -20.45 -4.39
CA PHE A 92 11.76 -19.32 -4.54
C PHE A 92 10.58 -19.44 -3.56
N MET A 93 10.01 -20.63 -3.38
CA MET A 93 8.99 -20.89 -2.36
C MET A 93 9.51 -20.62 -0.94
N LEU A 94 10.76 -20.97 -0.64
CA LEU A 94 11.39 -20.66 0.64
C LEU A 94 11.54 -19.16 0.85
N CYS A 95 12.06 -18.43 -0.15
CA CYS A 95 12.17 -16.98 -0.09
C CYS A 95 10.82 -16.30 0.13
N ASP A 96 9.75 -16.79 -0.51
CA ASP A 96 8.38 -16.29 -0.32
C ASP A 96 7.88 -16.43 1.13
N ILE A 97 8.14 -17.58 1.75
CA ILE A 97 7.78 -17.85 3.16
C ILE A 97 8.58 -16.93 4.08
N VAL A 98 9.88 -16.78 3.82
CA VAL A 98 10.75 -15.85 4.56
C VAL A 98 10.25 -14.40 4.42
N THR A 99 9.87 -13.97 3.21
CA THR A 99 9.26 -12.65 2.99
C THR A 99 8.00 -12.47 3.83
N GLY A 100 7.12 -13.48 3.90
CA GLY A 100 5.95 -13.45 4.79
C GLY A 100 6.31 -13.32 6.26
N ALA A 101 7.34 -14.02 6.72
CA ALA A 101 7.83 -13.93 8.10
C ALA A 101 8.41 -12.54 8.41
N LEU A 102 9.13 -11.93 7.46
CA LEU A 102 9.65 -10.57 7.58
C LEU A 102 8.54 -9.52 7.59
N ILE A 103 7.51 -9.66 6.75
CA ILE A 103 6.30 -8.82 6.80
C ILE A 103 5.66 -8.92 8.19
N THR A 104 5.54 -10.13 8.73
CA THR A 104 4.99 -10.35 10.08
C THR A 104 5.83 -9.65 11.16
N ASP A 105 7.17 -9.72 11.10
CA ASP A 105 8.07 -9.03 12.04
C ASP A 105 7.99 -7.50 11.91
N VAL A 106 7.91 -6.97 10.69
CA VAL A 106 7.70 -5.53 10.44
C VAL A 106 6.37 -5.07 11.04
N LEU A 107 5.27 -5.80 10.78
CA LEU A 107 3.95 -5.49 11.33
C LEU A 107 3.94 -5.53 12.87
N LYS A 108 4.56 -6.56 13.48
CA LYS A 108 4.70 -6.67 14.95
C LYS A 108 5.38 -5.44 15.54
N ARG A 109 6.44 -4.93 14.90
CA ARG A 109 7.19 -3.76 15.36
C ARG A 109 6.42 -2.47 15.19
N GLU A 110 5.76 -2.28 14.05
CA GLU A 110 4.95 -1.08 13.82
C GLU A 110 3.79 -0.97 14.83
N VAL A 111 3.25 -2.11 15.28
CA VAL A 111 2.25 -2.17 16.35
C VAL A 111 2.89 -1.94 17.73
N ALA A 112 4.01 -2.62 18.04
CA ALA A 112 4.69 -2.50 19.33
C ALA A 112 5.28 -1.10 19.62
N VAL A 113 5.62 -0.33 18.59
CA VAL A 113 6.05 1.08 18.73
C VAL A 113 4.89 2.01 19.09
N LYS A 114 3.64 1.59 18.80
CA LYS A 114 2.42 2.39 19.02
C LYS A 114 1.68 2.04 20.32
N SER A 115 1.94 0.88 20.94
CA SER A 115 1.34 0.42 22.20
C SER A 115 2.15 -0.74 22.81
N LYS A 116 2.18 -0.88 24.15
CA LYS A 116 2.67 -2.14 24.77
C LYS A 116 1.73 -3.28 24.33
N PRO A 117 2.26 -4.41 23.80
CA PRO A 117 1.44 -5.47 23.24
C PRO A 117 0.75 -6.20 24.38
N SER A 118 -0.51 -5.86 24.64
CA SER A 118 -1.25 -6.45 25.76
C SER A 118 -2.66 -6.90 25.39
N THR A 119 -3.07 -6.79 24.12
CA THR A 119 -4.40 -7.25 23.70
C THR A 119 -4.33 -8.26 22.56
N THR A 120 -5.15 -9.32 22.68
CA THR A 120 -5.27 -10.43 21.71
C THR A 120 -5.73 -9.95 20.31
N PHE A 121 -6.32 -8.75 20.23
CA PHE A 121 -6.75 -8.07 19.00
C PHE A 121 -5.58 -7.67 18.08
N GLU A 122 -4.47 -7.19 18.64
CA GLU A 122 -3.29 -6.77 17.88
C GLU A 122 -2.60 -7.97 17.20
N SER A 123 -2.51 -9.11 17.90
CA SER A 123 -1.96 -10.37 17.35
C SER A 123 -2.76 -10.87 16.14
N ASN A 124 -4.08 -10.73 16.17
CA ASN A 124 -4.95 -11.11 15.06
C ASN A 124 -4.84 -10.20 13.85
N LYS A 125 -4.70 -8.88 14.06
CA LYS A 125 -4.48 -7.92 12.97
C LYS A 125 -3.19 -8.24 12.21
N ILE A 126 -2.12 -8.54 12.93
CA ILE A 126 -0.84 -8.98 12.36
C ILE A 126 -1.02 -10.28 11.58
N THR A 127 -1.72 -11.27 12.13
CA THR A 127 -1.93 -12.57 11.48
C THR A 127 -2.77 -12.45 10.20
N ILE A 128 -3.84 -11.62 10.20
CA ILE A 128 -4.67 -11.36 9.02
C ILE A 128 -3.87 -10.63 7.93
N LEU A 129 -3.14 -9.56 8.29
CA LEU A 129 -2.32 -8.83 7.32
C LEU A 129 -1.20 -9.72 6.75
N SER A 130 -0.61 -10.58 7.58
CA SER A 130 0.40 -11.56 7.14
C SER A 130 -0.21 -12.63 6.22
N ALA A 131 -1.47 -13.00 6.43
CA ALA A 131 -2.20 -13.94 5.57
C ALA A 131 -2.42 -13.40 4.14
N ILE A 132 -2.53 -12.08 3.96
CA ILE A 132 -2.62 -11.44 2.63
C ILE A 132 -1.37 -11.70 1.78
N TRP A 133 -0.23 -12.01 2.39
CA TRP A 133 0.95 -12.48 1.65
C TRP A 133 1.01 -14.01 1.60
N VAL A 134 0.94 -14.65 2.78
CA VAL A 134 1.24 -16.09 2.93
C VAL A 134 0.21 -16.99 2.22
N LEU A 135 -1.07 -16.61 2.23
CA LEU A 135 -2.18 -17.37 1.65
C LEU A 135 -2.69 -16.81 0.31
N ASN A 136 -2.02 -15.80 -0.25
CA ASN A 136 -2.48 -15.18 -1.48
C ASN A 136 -2.19 -16.09 -2.68
N PRO A 137 -3.24 -16.49 -3.45
CA PRO A 137 -3.06 -17.41 -4.56
C PRO A 137 -2.14 -16.84 -5.65
N MET A 138 -2.08 -15.52 -5.84
CA MET A 138 -1.14 -14.90 -6.77
C MET A 138 0.31 -15.10 -6.31
N VAL A 139 0.61 -14.85 -5.04
CA VAL A 139 1.97 -14.99 -4.49
C VAL A 139 2.40 -16.46 -4.55
N ILE A 140 1.52 -17.37 -4.12
CA ILE A 140 1.77 -18.82 -4.17
C ILE A 140 2.04 -19.26 -5.60
N THR A 141 1.20 -18.87 -6.57
CA THR A 141 1.38 -19.30 -7.97
C THR A 141 2.63 -18.72 -8.61
N ILE A 142 2.99 -17.47 -8.34
CA ILE A 142 4.21 -16.87 -8.92
C ILE A 142 5.48 -17.63 -8.46
N SER A 143 5.57 -17.99 -7.17
CA SER A 143 6.74 -18.73 -6.67
C SER A 143 6.75 -20.19 -7.09
N THR A 144 5.61 -20.89 -7.04
CA THR A 144 5.54 -22.31 -7.44
C THR A 144 5.74 -22.52 -8.94
N ARG A 145 5.37 -21.53 -9.78
CA ARG A 145 5.66 -21.54 -11.21
C ARG A 145 7.14 -21.32 -11.53
N GLY A 146 7.94 -20.85 -10.57
CA GLY A 146 9.39 -20.70 -10.71
C GLY A 146 9.87 -19.29 -11.03
N SER A 147 9.16 -18.25 -10.60
CA SER A 147 9.60 -16.87 -10.77
C SER A 147 10.63 -16.44 -9.72
N SER A 148 11.68 -15.73 -10.13
CA SER A 148 12.75 -15.26 -9.24
C SER A 148 12.39 -13.99 -8.45
N GLU A 149 11.20 -13.39 -8.67
CA GLU A 149 10.75 -12.21 -7.91
C GLU A 149 10.68 -12.45 -6.40
N SER A 150 10.46 -13.71 -5.97
CA SER A 150 10.46 -14.11 -4.56
C SER A 150 11.79 -13.83 -3.86
N VAL A 151 12.91 -14.02 -4.56
CA VAL A 151 14.26 -13.72 -4.04
C VAL A 151 14.42 -12.21 -3.85
N LEU A 152 13.96 -11.44 -4.83
CA LEU A 152 14.05 -9.98 -4.80
C LEU A 152 13.21 -9.37 -3.67
N THR A 153 11.96 -9.79 -3.53
CA THR A 153 11.08 -9.33 -2.45
C THR A 153 11.63 -9.71 -1.08
N CYS A 154 12.29 -10.86 -0.95
CA CYS A 154 13.00 -11.27 0.26
C CYS A 154 14.15 -10.30 0.59
N PHE A 155 15.03 -9.98 -0.37
CA PHE A 155 16.12 -9.01 -0.15
C PHE A 155 15.61 -7.61 0.23
N ILE A 156 14.54 -7.13 -0.42
CA ILE A 156 13.95 -5.83 -0.09
C ILE A 156 13.37 -5.85 1.33
N MET A 157 12.62 -6.89 1.70
CA MET A 157 12.06 -6.98 3.05
C MET A 157 13.13 -7.22 4.13
N LEU A 158 14.24 -7.87 3.82
CA LEU A 158 15.41 -7.93 4.71
C LEU A 158 16.02 -6.54 4.89
N ALA A 159 16.14 -5.75 3.83
CA ALA A 159 16.64 -4.39 3.91
C ALA A 159 15.74 -3.50 4.80
N VAL A 160 14.41 -3.59 4.60
CA VAL A 160 13.41 -2.81 5.34
C VAL A 160 13.29 -3.26 6.79
N SER A 161 13.22 -4.57 7.05
CA SER A 161 13.18 -5.10 8.41
C SER A 161 14.39 -4.63 9.21
N ASN A 162 15.60 -4.78 8.67
CA ASN A 162 16.85 -4.33 9.30
C ASN A 162 16.93 -2.81 9.48
N LEU A 163 16.39 -2.03 8.53
CA LEU A 163 16.30 -0.57 8.66
C LEU A 163 15.47 -0.19 9.90
N LEU A 164 14.32 -0.84 10.08
CA LEU A 164 13.42 -0.63 11.21
C LEU A 164 13.99 -1.16 12.54
N LYS A 165 14.95 -2.10 12.52
CA LYS A 165 15.72 -2.53 13.72
C LYS A 165 16.89 -1.60 14.04
N SER A 166 17.06 -0.50 13.31
CA SER A 166 18.24 0.37 13.37
C SER A 166 19.56 -0.34 13.02
N GLN A 167 19.51 -1.50 12.36
CA GLN A 167 20.67 -2.24 11.86
C GLN A 167 21.03 -1.73 10.45
N TYR A 168 21.50 -0.48 10.40
CA TYR A 168 21.71 0.26 9.15
C TYR A 168 22.72 -0.40 8.21
N PHE A 169 23.77 -1.02 8.74
CA PHE A 169 24.78 -1.72 7.93
C PHE A 169 24.15 -2.89 7.15
N LEU A 170 23.45 -3.78 7.86
CA LEU A 170 22.83 -4.95 7.24
C LEU A 170 21.70 -4.55 6.28
N SER A 171 20.94 -3.50 6.63
CA SER A 171 19.95 -2.90 5.73
C SER A 171 20.59 -2.42 4.42
N ALA A 172 21.71 -1.69 4.49
CA ALA A 172 22.42 -1.20 3.32
C ALA A 172 22.98 -2.33 2.45
N VAL A 173 23.50 -3.39 3.06
CA VAL A 173 24.00 -4.57 2.34
C VAL A 173 22.88 -5.23 1.53
N PHE A 174 21.74 -5.55 2.15
CA PHE A 174 20.62 -6.18 1.46
C PHE A 174 19.99 -5.26 0.40
N LEU A 175 19.96 -3.94 0.63
CA LEU A 175 19.53 -2.99 -0.38
C LEU A 175 20.46 -3.01 -1.60
N GLY A 176 21.79 -2.95 -1.39
CA GLY A 176 22.76 -3.03 -2.48
C GLY A 176 22.69 -4.34 -3.28
N LEU A 177 22.52 -5.48 -2.59
CA LEU A 177 22.30 -6.78 -3.23
C LEU A 177 20.98 -6.81 -4.03
N SER A 178 19.91 -6.21 -3.50
CA SER A 178 18.64 -6.11 -4.24
C SER A 178 18.77 -5.28 -5.52
N ILE A 179 19.56 -4.20 -5.50
CA ILE A 179 19.83 -3.34 -6.67
C ILE A 179 20.67 -4.09 -7.71
N HIS A 180 21.63 -4.92 -7.28
CA HIS A 180 22.37 -5.80 -8.20
C HIS A 180 21.46 -6.84 -8.84
N PHE A 181 20.56 -7.43 -8.06
CA PHE A 181 19.63 -8.45 -8.55
C PHE A 181 18.64 -7.88 -9.58
N LYS A 182 18.11 -6.67 -9.32
CA LYS A 182 17.40 -5.82 -10.29
C LYS A 182 17.61 -4.36 -9.96
N ILE A 183 17.71 -3.48 -10.96
CA ILE A 183 18.02 -2.06 -10.72
C ILE A 183 16.94 -1.32 -9.92
N TYR A 184 15.66 -1.65 -10.07
CA TYR A 184 14.57 -0.79 -9.60
C TYR A 184 14.57 -0.44 -8.08
N PRO A 185 15.00 -1.29 -7.13
CA PRO A 185 15.04 -0.95 -5.71
C PRO A 185 15.91 0.27 -5.39
N ILE A 186 16.70 0.76 -6.34
CA ILE A 186 17.42 2.04 -6.24
C ILE A 186 16.49 3.22 -5.90
N ILE A 187 15.20 3.14 -6.26
CA ILE A 187 14.21 4.18 -5.93
C ILE A 187 13.99 4.34 -4.42
N TYR A 188 14.33 3.33 -3.61
CA TYR A 188 14.20 3.39 -2.16
C TYR A 188 15.35 4.12 -1.49
N LEU A 189 16.51 4.23 -2.15
CA LEU A 189 17.70 4.86 -1.57
C LEU A 189 17.43 6.34 -1.17
N PRO A 190 16.83 7.20 -2.03
CA PRO A 190 16.44 8.54 -1.62
C PRO A 190 15.50 8.55 -0.41
N ALA A 191 14.49 7.67 -0.37
CA ALA A 191 13.54 7.61 0.76
C ALA A 191 14.24 7.27 2.07
N ILE A 192 15.15 6.28 2.05
CA ILE A 192 15.90 5.87 3.24
C ILE A 192 16.88 6.95 3.68
N MET A 193 17.58 7.61 2.75
CA MET A 193 18.47 8.72 3.08
C MET A 193 17.71 9.91 3.69
N PHE A 194 16.51 10.21 3.20
CA PHE A 194 15.64 11.22 3.81
C PHE A 194 15.14 10.83 5.19
N TYR A 195 14.82 9.55 5.40
CA TYR A 195 14.41 8.99 6.68
C TYR A 195 15.53 9.06 7.73
N LEU A 196 16.78 8.78 7.34
CA LEU A 196 17.96 8.80 8.21
C LEU A 196 18.54 10.21 8.47
N THR A 197 18.01 11.23 7.82
CA THR A 197 18.48 12.61 7.99
C THR A 197 18.03 13.19 9.35
N PRO A 198 18.96 13.64 10.22
CA PRO A 198 18.60 14.17 11.54
C PRO A 198 17.81 15.49 11.45
N LYS A 199 16.80 15.68 12.32
CA LYS A 199 16.01 16.92 12.41
C LYS A 199 16.91 18.08 12.93
N ARG A 200 17.45 18.93 12.04
CA ARG A 200 18.31 20.10 12.40
C ARG A 200 17.53 21.40 12.64
N SER A 201 18.17 22.34 13.36
CA SER A 201 17.66 23.63 13.85
C SER A 201 17.24 24.63 12.74
N PRO A 202 16.36 25.61 13.03
CA PRO A 202 15.80 26.52 12.03
C PRO A 202 16.82 27.48 11.38
N LEU A 203 17.95 27.80 12.02
CA LEU A 203 18.97 28.71 11.47
C LEU A 203 19.73 28.12 10.27
N VAL A 204 19.86 26.79 10.20
CA VAL A 204 20.52 26.10 9.07
C VAL A 204 19.55 25.88 7.90
N LYS A 205 18.23 26.05 8.11
CA LYS A 205 17.22 25.94 7.03
C LYS A 205 17.39 26.99 5.94
N GLN A 206 17.88 28.19 6.27
CA GLN A 206 18.02 29.28 5.29
C GLN A 206 19.19 29.09 4.31
N LEU A 207 20.28 28.44 4.73
CA LEU A 207 21.43 28.16 3.85
C LEU A 207 21.32 26.85 3.05
N GLN A 208 20.37 25.97 3.37
CA GLN A 208 20.21 24.65 2.75
C GLN A 208 18.77 24.40 2.26
N ASN A 209 18.19 25.35 1.52
CA ASN A 209 16.94 25.15 0.77
C ASN A 209 17.07 24.15 -0.40
N VAL A 210 18.20 23.43 -0.50
CA VAL A 210 18.41 22.37 -1.50
C VAL A 210 18.27 21.02 -0.80
N PRO A 211 17.26 20.19 -1.14
CA PRO A 211 16.96 18.92 -0.46
C PRO A 211 18.13 17.92 -0.44
N VAL A 212 19.09 18.08 -1.35
CA VAL A 212 20.28 17.23 -1.51
C VAL A 212 21.39 17.58 -0.49
N LEU A 213 21.49 18.82 0.00
CA LEU A 213 22.56 19.21 0.95
C LEU A 213 22.40 18.56 2.33
N GLY A 214 21.17 18.16 2.70
CA GLY A 214 20.88 17.42 3.93
C GLY A 214 21.36 15.96 3.91
N TRP A 215 21.77 15.44 2.75
CA TRP A 215 22.24 14.06 2.59
C TRP A 215 23.64 13.85 3.17
N VAL A 216 24.42 14.92 3.35
CA VAL A 216 25.79 14.85 3.86
C VAL A 216 25.77 14.75 5.39
N ASN A 217 25.42 13.57 5.90
CA ASN A 217 25.56 13.18 7.30
C ASN A 217 26.40 11.92 7.40
N LYS A 218 27.16 11.74 8.48
CA LYS A 218 28.01 10.55 8.71
C LYS A 218 27.23 9.24 8.53
N LEU A 219 26.02 9.16 9.10
CA LEU A 219 25.15 7.99 8.94
C LEU A 219 24.69 7.77 7.50
N ASN A 220 24.26 8.82 6.80
CA ASN A 220 23.83 8.73 5.40
C ASN A 220 24.98 8.38 4.46
N LEU A 221 26.17 8.94 4.70
CA LEU A 221 27.37 8.63 3.93
C LEU A 221 27.78 7.18 4.14
N ILE A 222 27.83 6.70 5.40
CA ILE A 222 28.12 5.28 5.68
C ILE A 222 27.08 4.39 5.01
N TYR A 223 25.79 4.68 5.15
CA TYR A 223 24.72 3.91 4.51
C TYR A 223 24.90 3.87 3.00
N PHE A 224 25.11 5.03 2.37
CA PHE A 224 25.33 5.17 0.92
C PHE A 224 26.57 4.40 0.45
N PHE A 225 27.71 4.52 1.14
CA PHE A 225 28.93 3.79 0.79
C PHE A 225 28.77 2.28 0.94
N VAL A 226 28.07 1.81 1.97
CA VAL A 226 27.80 0.37 2.14
C VAL A 226 26.86 -0.13 1.04
N VAL A 227 25.82 0.61 0.67
CA VAL A 227 24.97 0.27 -0.49
C VAL A 227 25.80 0.22 -1.77
N LEU A 228 26.65 1.23 -2.00
CA LEU A 228 27.50 1.33 -3.19
C LEU A 228 28.47 0.16 -3.27
N ILE A 229 29.17 -0.18 -2.19
CA ILE A 229 30.09 -1.33 -2.15
C ILE A 229 29.33 -2.64 -2.36
N SER A 230 28.19 -2.82 -1.68
CA SER A 230 27.39 -4.05 -1.77
C SER A 230 26.76 -4.25 -3.16
N PHE A 231 26.55 -3.16 -3.91
CA PHE A 231 26.15 -3.22 -5.32
C PHE A 231 27.36 -3.40 -6.25
N ALA A 232 28.43 -2.62 -6.05
CA ALA A 232 29.57 -2.55 -6.94
C ALA A 232 30.42 -3.83 -6.89
N LEU A 233 30.62 -4.43 -5.72
CA LEU A 233 31.47 -5.62 -5.58
C LEU A 233 30.90 -6.83 -6.36
N PRO A 234 29.63 -7.25 -6.18
CA PRO A 234 29.05 -8.32 -7.00
C PRO A 234 28.98 -7.94 -8.49
N THR A 235 28.67 -6.68 -8.80
CA THR A 235 28.62 -6.19 -10.19
C THR A 235 29.99 -6.27 -10.87
N TYR A 236 31.05 -5.90 -10.17
CA TYR A 236 32.42 -5.99 -10.64
C TYR A 236 32.84 -7.44 -10.84
N LEU A 237 32.57 -8.32 -9.86
CA LEU A 237 32.86 -9.75 -9.99
C LEU A 237 32.16 -10.37 -11.21
N MET A 238 30.86 -10.09 -11.41
CA MET A 238 30.13 -10.59 -12.58
C MET A 238 30.63 -10.00 -13.90
N TYR A 239 31.12 -8.75 -13.89
CA TYR A 239 31.73 -8.13 -15.05
C TYR A 239 33.11 -8.75 -15.40
N GLU A 240 33.93 -9.08 -14.41
CA GLU A 240 35.20 -9.78 -14.64
C GLU A 240 34.98 -11.16 -15.28
N PHE A 241 33.93 -11.89 -14.88
CA PHE A 241 33.63 -13.20 -15.46
C PHE A 241 32.99 -13.13 -16.85
N TYR A 242 32.09 -12.18 -17.12
CA TYR A 242 31.23 -12.20 -18.32
C TYR A 242 31.34 -10.95 -19.21
N GLY A 243 32.15 -9.96 -18.81
CA GLY A 243 32.40 -8.75 -19.56
C GLY A 243 31.15 -7.91 -19.86
N TYR A 244 31.12 -7.32 -21.06
CA TYR A 244 30.04 -6.42 -21.49
C TYR A 244 28.69 -7.12 -21.66
N GLU A 245 28.66 -8.42 -21.96
CA GLU A 245 27.40 -9.18 -22.10
C GLU A 245 26.53 -9.06 -20.84
N PHE A 246 27.17 -9.13 -19.66
CA PHE A 246 26.50 -8.94 -18.38
C PHE A 246 25.82 -7.57 -18.27
N LEU A 247 26.55 -6.48 -18.53
CA LEU A 247 26.02 -5.13 -18.41
C LEU A 247 24.87 -4.90 -19.41
N TYR A 248 25.03 -5.39 -20.63
CA TYR A 248 24.01 -5.24 -21.66
C TYR A 248 22.73 -5.98 -21.27
N HIS A 249 22.81 -7.28 -20.99
CA HIS A 249 21.62 -8.10 -20.77
C HIS A 249 20.95 -7.89 -19.42
N SER A 250 21.72 -7.65 -18.34
CA SER A 250 21.15 -7.45 -17.00
C SER A 250 20.55 -6.06 -16.81
N TYR A 251 21.13 -5.04 -17.46
CA TYR A 251 20.83 -3.64 -17.14
C TYR A 251 20.38 -2.83 -18.37
N LEU A 252 21.25 -2.68 -19.38
CA LEU A 252 20.99 -1.74 -20.48
C LEU A 252 19.81 -2.17 -21.37
N TYR A 253 19.62 -3.47 -21.55
CA TYR A 253 18.51 -4.03 -22.34
C TYR A 253 17.14 -3.58 -21.83
N HIS A 254 16.96 -3.41 -20.53
CA HIS A 254 15.66 -3.01 -19.96
C HIS A 254 15.30 -1.54 -20.26
N LEU A 255 16.30 -0.69 -20.52
CA LEU A 255 16.08 0.71 -20.93
C LEU A 255 15.51 0.80 -22.35
N THR A 256 15.86 -0.14 -23.23
CA THR A 256 15.39 -0.17 -24.63
C THR A 256 14.26 -1.18 -24.87
N ARG A 257 14.01 -2.10 -23.94
CA ARG A 257 12.95 -3.12 -24.06
C ARG A 257 11.58 -2.49 -24.32
N LEU A 258 10.88 -3.01 -25.32
CA LEU A 258 9.48 -2.73 -25.61
C LEU A 258 8.71 -4.05 -25.63
N ASP A 259 7.57 -4.08 -24.94
CA ASP A 259 6.67 -5.22 -24.96
C ASP A 259 5.27 -4.74 -25.35
N HIS A 260 4.78 -5.23 -26.48
CA HIS A 260 3.51 -4.85 -27.08
C HIS A 260 2.45 -5.96 -26.92
N ARG A 261 2.86 -7.15 -26.45
CA ARG A 261 1.95 -8.28 -26.18
C ARG A 261 1.82 -8.45 -24.67
N HIS A 262 0.61 -8.70 -24.18
CA HIS A 262 0.35 -8.99 -22.77
C HIS A 262 0.95 -7.96 -21.78
N ASN A 263 0.92 -6.68 -22.15
CA ASN A 263 1.43 -5.58 -21.34
C ASN A 263 0.27 -4.86 -20.65
N PHE A 264 0.28 -4.82 -19.31
CA PHE A 264 -0.76 -4.13 -18.54
C PHE A 264 -0.52 -2.62 -18.40
N SER A 265 0.57 -2.09 -18.95
CA SER A 265 0.95 -0.69 -18.76
C SER A 265 -0.12 0.28 -19.30
N LEU A 266 -0.15 1.48 -18.72
CA LEU A 266 -0.93 2.61 -19.24
C LEU A 266 -0.61 2.92 -20.71
N TYR A 267 0.59 2.56 -21.17
CA TYR A 267 1.10 2.83 -22.51
C TYR A 267 0.84 1.70 -23.52
N ASN A 268 0.22 0.59 -23.11
CA ASN A 268 0.07 -0.61 -23.94
C ASN A 268 -0.56 -0.31 -25.31
N LEU A 269 -1.68 0.41 -25.36
CA LEU A 269 -2.36 0.74 -26.63
C LEU A 269 -1.47 1.58 -27.56
N ALA A 270 -0.75 2.56 -27.01
CA ALA A 270 0.15 3.42 -27.77
C ALA A 270 1.35 2.63 -28.33
N LEU A 271 1.96 1.76 -27.52
CA LEU A 271 3.06 0.89 -27.93
C LEU A 271 2.61 -0.15 -28.97
N TYR A 272 1.41 -0.70 -28.81
CA TYR A 272 0.81 -1.62 -29.77
C TYR A 272 0.59 -0.97 -31.13
N LEU A 273 -0.02 0.22 -31.18
CA LEU A 273 -0.23 0.97 -32.41
C LEU A 273 1.10 1.32 -33.10
N LYS A 274 2.13 1.74 -32.36
CA LYS A 274 3.47 1.98 -32.89
C LYS A 274 4.10 0.73 -33.50
N SER A 275 3.88 -0.44 -32.90
CA SER A 275 4.38 -1.72 -33.44
C SER A 275 3.67 -2.12 -34.74
N ALA A 276 2.38 -1.84 -34.86
CA ALA A 276 1.58 -2.12 -36.05
C ALA A 276 1.94 -1.21 -37.24
N GLN A 277 2.33 0.05 -36.97
CA GLN A 277 2.74 1.02 -38.00
C GLN A 277 3.92 0.54 -38.87
N LYS A 278 4.77 -0.38 -38.40
CA LYS A 278 5.84 -0.97 -39.22
C LYS A 278 5.32 -1.79 -40.41
N TYR A 279 4.07 -2.26 -40.34
CA TYR A 279 3.46 -3.14 -41.34
C TYR A 279 2.41 -2.44 -42.20
N THR A 280 1.94 -1.26 -41.79
CA THR A 280 1.04 -0.43 -42.58
C THR A 280 1.89 0.44 -43.52
N GLN A 281 1.81 0.22 -44.83
CA GLN A 281 2.53 0.99 -45.87
C GLN A 281 2.17 2.48 -45.93
N GLU A 282 1.17 2.93 -45.16
CA GLU A 282 0.92 4.35 -44.92
C GLU A 282 1.92 4.87 -43.88
N SER A 283 3.09 5.27 -44.37
CA SER A 283 3.95 6.20 -43.66
C SER A 283 3.16 7.48 -43.41
N LEU A 284 2.52 7.59 -42.23
CA LEU A 284 2.17 8.88 -41.65
C LEU A 284 3.38 9.78 -41.86
N THR A 285 3.19 10.88 -42.58
CA THR A 285 4.24 11.87 -42.83
C THR A 285 4.95 12.15 -41.51
N SER A 286 6.28 12.20 -41.55
CA SER A 286 7.20 12.33 -40.41
C SER A 286 7.08 13.68 -39.65
N GLY A 287 5.89 14.28 -39.65
CA GLY A 287 5.48 15.49 -38.95
C GLY A 287 4.02 15.46 -38.43
N SER A 288 3.29 14.35 -38.56
CA SER A 288 1.98 14.20 -37.92
C SER A 288 2.13 14.22 -36.39
N LEU A 289 1.28 15.00 -35.71
CA LEU A 289 1.19 15.06 -34.24
C LEU A 289 1.10 13.65 -33.61
N THR A 290 0.43 12.70 -34.26
CA THR A 290 0.30 11.33 -33.74
C THR A 290 1.62 10.57 -33.75
N ALA A 291 2.43 10.70 -34.81
CA ALA A 291 3.74 10.08 -34.92
C ALA A 291 4.73 10.66 -33.91
N ILE A 292 4.69 11.98 -33.69
CA ILE A 292 5.52 12.68 -32.71
C ILE A 292 5.14 12.25 -31.28
N VAL A 293 3.84 12.19 -30.97
CA VAL A 293 3.34 11.76 -29.65
C VAL A 293 3.72 10.30 -29.38
N LEU A 294 3.60 9.40 -30.38
CA LEU A 294 4.00 7.99 -30.26
C LEU A 294 5.50 7.80 -30.03
N ASP A 295 6.36 8.61 -30.67
CA ASP A 295 7.80 8.55 -30.42
C ASP A 295 8.20 9.15 -29.06
N MET A 296 7.50 10.22 -28.67
CA MET A 296 7.72 10.88 -27.38
C MET A 296 7.32 9.99 -26.21
N ILE A 297 6.22 9.22 -26.30
CA ILE A 297 5.74 8.34 -25.22
C ILE A 297 6.80 7.30 -24.82
N GLU A 298 7.51 6.70 -25.78
CA GLU A 298 8.54 5.70 -25.49
C GLU A 298 9.72 6.28 -24.68
N LYS A 299 10.20 7.46 -25.09
CA LYS A 299 11.33 8.13 -24.44
C LYS A 299 10.92 8.86 -23.16
N ALA A 300 9.69 9.36 -23.10
CA ALA A 300 9.19 10.15 -22.00
C ALA A 300 8.59 9.30 -20.86
N ALA A 301 8.15 8.06 -21.09
CA ALA A 301 7.53 7.23 -20.05
C ALA A 301 8.44 7.05 -18.81
N LEU A 302 9.76 6.99 -19.01
CA LEU A 302 10.74 6.89 -17.92
C LEU A 302 10.80 8.15 -17.04
N VAL A 303 10.46 9.32 -17.58
CA VAL A 303 10.62 10.61 -16.89
C VAL A 303 9.60 10.79 -15.75
N PRO A 304 8.26 10.70 -15.96
CA PRO A 304 7.29 10.72 -14.86
C PRO A 304 7.55 9.59 -13.86
N GLN A 305 7.94 8.40 -14.34
CA GLN A 305 8.23 7.26 -13.49
C GLN A 305 9.35 7.56 -12.49
N LEU A 306 10.53 8.00 -12.95
CA LEU A 306 11.67 8.29 -12.08
C LEU A 306 11.49 9.57 -11.25
N VAL A 307 10.88 10.61 -11.82
CA VAL A 307 10.65 11.87 -11.10
C VAL A 307 9.67 11.66 -9.95
N LEU A 308 8.53 10.99 -10.19
CA LEU A 308 7.54 10.77 -9.15
C LEU A 308 8.04 9.79 -8.09
N SER A 309 8.52 8.61 -8.51
CA SER A 309 8.95 7.56 -7.57
C SER A 309 10.27 7.87 -6.86
N GLY A 310 11.25 8.45 -7.55
CA GLY A 310 12.60 8.69 -7.03
C GLY A 310 12.77 10.02 -6.32
N ILE A 311 11.96 11.04 -6.64
CA ILE A 311 12.14 12.41 -6.11
C ILE A 311 10.91 12.90 -5.35
N VAL A 312 9.75 13.02 -6.01
CA VAL A 312 8.57 13.69 -5.43
C VAL A 312 8.02 12.92 -4.23
N ILE A 313 7.77 11.62 -4.37
CA ILE A 313 7.22 10.79 -3.30
C ILE A 313 8.14 10.74 -2.07
N PRO A 314 9.45 10.46 -2.19
CA PRO A 314 10.33 10.46 -1.02
C PRO A 314 10.41 11.83 -0.33
N LEU A 315 10.38 12.94 -1.07
CA LEU A 315 10.34 14.28 -0.46
C LEU A 315 9.09 14.52 0.39
N VAL A 316 7.93 14.01 -0.04
CA VAL A 316 6.65 14.25 0.63
C VAL A 316 6.38 13.24 1.75
N LEU A 317 6.75 11.97 1.55
CA LEU A 317 6.27 10.86 2.38
C LEU A 317 7.34 10.17 3.22
N ALA A 318 8.63 10.24 2.86
CA ALA A 318 9.67 9.43 3.53
C ALA A 318 9.82 9.77 5.03
N ARG A 319 9.57 11.03 5.39
CA ARG A 319 9.59 11.49 6.80
C ARG A 319 8.29 11.21 7.56
N LYS A 320 7.19 10.93 6.86
CA LYS A 320 5.88 10.64 7.47
C LYS A 320 5.79 9.17 7.87
N SER A 321 6.08 8.28 6.92
CA SER A 321 6.07 6.84 7.12
C SER A 321 6.87 6.19 5.99
N ILE A 322 7.97 5.52 6.34
CA ILE A 322 8.86 4.91 5.36
C ILE A 322 8.18 3.76 4.60
N THR A 323 7.41 2.91 5.31
CA THR A 323 6.67 1.78 4.73
C THR A 323 5.62 2.26 3.71
N ASN A 324 4.81 3.27 4.08
CA ASN A 324 3.83 3.86 3.16
C ASN A 324 4.50 4.62 1.99
N CYS A 325 5.64 5.27 2.25
CA CYS A 325 6.43 5.90 1.20
C CYS A 325 6.87 4.85 0.19
N MET A 326 7.49 3.76 0.63
CA MET A 326 7.92 2.65 -0.23
C MET A 326 6.76 1.99 -0.97
N PHE A 327 5.59 1.82 -0.34
CA PHE A 327 4.36 1.36 -1.00
C PHE A 327 4.01 2.25 -2.19
N ILE A 328 3.85 3.55 -1.95
CA ILE A 328 3.42 4.52 -2.97
C ILE A 328 4.50 4.69 -4.04
N GLN A 329 5.78 4.69 -3.66
CA GLN A 329 6.91 4.72 -4.60
C GLN A 329 6.84 3.55 -5.56
N THR A 330 6.67 2.33 -5.04
CA THR A 330 6.64 1.10 -5.84
C THR A 330 5.39 1.03 -6.70
N LEU A 331 4.22 1.36 -6.16
CA LEU A 331 2.97 1.41 -6.91
C LEU A 331 3.06 2.40 -8.07
N THR A 332 3.61 3.59 -7.81
CA THR A 332 3.81 4.63 -8.83
C THR A 332 4.83 4.18 -9.87
N PHE A 333 5.94 3.58 -9.44
CA PHE A 333 6.96 3.03 -10.32
C PHE A 333 6.40 1.97 -11.27
N VAL A 334 5.56 1.06 -10.76
CA VAL A 334 4.92 0.00 -11.54
C VAL A 334 3.85 0.58 -12.49
N THR A 335 3.02 1.50 -11.99
CA THR A 335 1.92 2.12 -12.78
C THR A 335 2.44 2.87 -14.00
N PHE A 336 3.53 3.64 -13.87
CA PHE A 336 4.12 4.42 -14.96
C PHE A 336 5.23 3.66 -15.71
N ASN A 337 5.39 2.35 -15.49
CA ASN A 337 6.34 1.56 -16.27
C ASN A 337 5.81 1.33 -17.70
N LYS A 338 6.69 1.45 -18.71
CA LYS A 338 6.39 1.12 -20.11
C LYS A 338 6.04 -0.35 -20.35
N VAL A 339 6.56 -1.26 -19.52
CA VAL A 339 6.27 -2.69 -19.57
C VAL A 339 5.85 -3.15 -18.19
N MET A 340 4.61 -3.62 -18.05
CA MET A 340 4.07 -4.13 -16.80
C MET A 340 3.53 -5.54 -17.00
N THR A 341 4.14 -6.49 -16.29
CA THR A 341 3.67 -7.89 -16.19
C THR A 341 2.96 -8.11 -14.84
N SER A 342 2.14 -9.16 -14.74
CA SER A 342 1.40 -9.49 -13.52
C SER A 342 2.30 -9.75 -12.31
N GLN A 343 3.52 -10.22 -12.55
CA GLN A 343 4.54 -10.46 -11.51
C GLN A 343 4.87 -9.18 -10.71
N TYR A 344 4.76 -7.99 -11.30
CA TYR A 344 5.13 -6.73 -10.63
C TYR A 344 4.15 -6.34 -9.51
N PHE A 345 2.94 -6.91 -9.50
CA PHE A 345 1.94 -6.60 -8.48
C PHE A 345 2.36 -7.04 -7.08
N ILE A 346 3.24 -8.04 -6.95
CA ILE A 346 3.76 -8.46 -5.65
C ILE A 346 4.73 -7.43 -5.06
N TRP A 347 5.33 -6.55 -5.88
CA TRP A 347 6.36 -5.60 -5.43
C TRP A 347 5.82 -4.53 -4.49
N PHE A 348 4.57 -4.09 -4.66
CA PHE A 348 3.93 -3.16 -3.72
C PHE A 348 3.08 -3.88 -2.67
N LEU A 349 2.66 -5.13 -2.92
CA LEU A 349 1.87 -5.92 -1.96
C LEU A 349 2.62 -6.12 -0.62
N ILE A 350 3.96 -6.15 -0.64
CA ILE A 350 4.80 -6.28 0.56
C ILE A 350 4.67 -5.11 1.56
N PHE A 351 4.06 -3.98 1.18
CA PHE A 351 3.99 -2.74 1.98
C PHE A 351 2.55 -2.28 2.36
N LEU A 352 1.55 -3.17 2.38
CA LEU A 352 0.12 -2.81 2.62
C LEU A 352 -0.13 -1.97 3.91
N PRO A 353 -0.97 -0.91 3.87
CA PRO A 353 -1.19 0.02 4.98
C PRO A 353 -2.19 -0.46 6.06
N ASN A 354 -2.13 0.16 7.25
CA ASN A 354 -2.85 -0.25 8.45
C ASN A 354 -4.11 0.61 8.72
N GLY A 355 -5.32 0.00 8.74
CA GLY A 355 -6.57 0.56 9.29
C GLY A 355 -7.49 1.27 8.29
N SER A 356 -8.68 0.72 8.05
CA SER A 356 -9.65 1.29 7.10
C SER A 356 -11.10 0.88 7.43
N SER A 357 -12.05 1.76 7.15
CA SER A 357 -13.48 1.44 7.12
C SER A 357 -14.09 1.79 5.76
N TYR A 358 -15.15 1.08 5.42
CA TYR A 358 -16.01 1.36 4.28
C TYR A 358 -17.45 1.29 4.77
N VAL A 359 -18.20 2.39 4.56
CA VAL A 359 -19.58 2.53 5.00
C VAL A 359 -20.45 2.82 3.79
N GLU A 360 -21.55 2.07 3.70
CA GLU A 360 -22.65 2.33 2.78
C GLU A 360 -23.87 2.71 3.61
N HIS A 361 -24.32 3.95 3.46
CA HIS A 361 -25.52 4.49 4.11
C HIS A 361 -26.45 4.94 2.99
N GLY A 362 -27.48 4.15 2.69
CA GLY A 362 -28.23 4.30 1.43
C GLY A 362 -27.30 4.13 0.22
N ASN A 363 -27.34 5.07 -0.73
CA ASN A 363 -26.40 5.12 -1.84
C ASN A 363 -25.13 5.93 -1.54
N THR A 364 -25.04 6.55 -0.36
CA THR A 364 -23.84 7.28 0.08
C THR A 364 -22.75 6.28 0.47
N LYS A 365 -21.62 6.32 -0.25
CA LYS A 365 -20.48 5.40 -0.07
C LYS A 365 -19.27 6.19 0.39
N VAL A 366 -18.78 5.89 1.59
CA VAL A 366 -17.65 6.59 2.21
C VAL A 366 -16.58 5.59 2.61
N MET A 367 -15.34 5.88 2.21
CA MET A 367 -14.16 5.15 2.65
C MET A 367 -13.36 6.04 3.60
N CYS A 368 -12.96 5.48 4.74
CA CYS A 368 -12.14 6.18 5.72
C CYS A 368 -10.87 5.38 6.01
N ILE A 369 -9.73 6.08 6.08
CA ILE A 369 -8.43 5.51 6.42
C ILE A 369 -7.89 6.32 7.59
N VAL A 370 -7.61 5.65 8.69
CA VAL A 370 -7.02 6.28 9.89
C VAL A 370 -5.56 5.89 9.97
N LYS A 371 -4.69 6.90 10.05
CA LYS A 371 -3.26 6.72 10.26
C LYS A 371 -2.87 7.38 11.57
N GLY A 372 -2.34 6.59 12.47
CA GLY A 372 -1.84 7.09 13.74
C GLY A 372 -2.03 6.05 14.84
N PRO A 373 -1.68 6.39 16.08
CA PRO A 373 -0.94 7.60 16.46
C PRO A 373 0.46 7.61 15.82
N MET A 374 0.89 8.75 15.25
CA MET A 374 2.20 8.92 14.60
C MET A 374 2.91 10.19 15.06
N GLU A 375 4.19 10.41 14.73
CA GLU A 375 4.85 11.67 15.10
C GLU A 375 4.35 12.84 14.22
N PRO A 376 4.05 14.03 14.77
CA PRO A 376 3.62 15.20 13.99
C PRO A 376 4.67 15.64 12.95
N HIS A 377 4.21 16.09 11.78
CA HIS A 377 5.09 16.53 10.68
C HIS A 377 6.00 17.71 11.06
N THR A 378 5.48 18.62 11.89
CA THR A 378 6.20 19.79 12.37
C THR A 378 6.19 19.81 13.89
N ARG A 379 7.34 20.09 14.53
CA ARG A 379 7.43 20.28 16.00
C ARG A 379 6.53 21.41 16.53
N SER A 380 6.13 22.34 15.67
CA SER A 380 5.15 23.39 15.97
C SER A 380 3.73 22.87 16.16
N GLN A 381 3.38 21.74 15.54
CA GLN A 381 2.07 21.08 15.64
C GLN A 381 2.05 20.05 16.78
N GLN A 382 3.16 19.90 17.49
CA GLN A 382 3.34 18.94 18.56
C GLN A 382 2.83 19.53 19.86
N ASP A 383 1.66 19.07 20.29
CA ASP A 383 1.20 19.33 21.64
C ASP A 383 1.91 18.36 22.62
N GLN A 384 2.36 18.88 23.76
CA GLN A 384 3.03 18.07 24.78
C GLN A 384 2.04 17.26 25.62
N SER A 385 0.78 17.71 25.68
CA SER A 385 -0.24 17.20 26.58
C SER A 385 -1.23 16.25 25.92
N LYS A 386 -1.48 16.41 24.63
CA LYS A 386 -2.49 15.66 23.87
C LYS A 386 -1.99 15.25 22.48
N ALA A 387 -2.71 14.33 21.85
CA ALA A 387 -2.59 14.08 20.42
C ALA A 387 -3.23 15.21 19.62
N THR A 388 -2.59 15.57 18.51
CA THR A 388 -3.16 16.45 17.49
C THR A 388 -3.98 15.60 16.52
N LEU A 389 -5.20 16.04 16.19
CA LEU A 389 -6.06 15.38 15.20
C LEU A 389 -6.05 16.19 13.90
N GLU A 390 -5.86 15.54 12.76
CA GLU A 390 -5.97 16.17 11.45
C GLU A 390 -6.91 15.36 10.55
N ILE A 391 -8.00 15.99 10.11
CA ILE A 391 -8.98 15.35 9.22
C ILE A 391 -8.82 15.92 7.80
N SER A 392 -8.77 15.03 6.81
CA SER A 392 -8.71 15.39 5.40
C SER A 392 -9.90 14.79 4.65
N ILE A 393 -10.78 15.64 4.16
CA ILE A 393 -11.98 15.21 3.41
C ILE A 393 -11.74 15.43 1.92
N ASN A 394 -11.94 14.38 1.14
CA ASN A 394 -11.91 14.45 -0.32
C ASN A 394 -13.22 13.90 -0.90
N VAL A 395 -13.90 14.72 -1.69
CA VAL A 395 -15.14 14.35 -2.38
C VAL A 395 -14.81 14.03 -3.82
N ALA A 396 -15.07 12.79 -4.25
CA ALA A 396 -14.79 12.39 -5.62
C ALA A 396 -15.59 13.24 -6.61
N SER A 397 -14.97 13.62 -7.74
CA SER A 397 -15.66 14.43 -8.76
C SER A 397 -16.86 13.73 -9.41
N PHE A 398 -16.95 12.41 -9.26
CA PHE A 398 -18.02 11.54 -9.76
C PHE A 398 -19.01 11.12 -8.66
N SER A 399 -18.93 11.73 -7.47
CA SER A 399 -19.78 11.35 -6.33
C SER A 399 -21.25 11.71 -6.50
N THR A 400 -21.52 12.80 -7.23
CA THR A 400 -22.85 13.28 -7.59
C THR A 400 -23.22 12.86 -9.01
N LEU A 401 -24.53 12.80 -9.32
CA LEU A 401 -25.04 12.48 -10.66
C LEU A 401 -24.40 13.37 -11.74
N GLU A 402 -24.27 14.67 -11.44
CA GLU A 402 -23.49 15.59 -12.26
C GLU A 402 -22.04 15.64 -11.80
N ARG A 403 -21.11 15.50 -12.75
CA ARG A 403 -19.68 15.54 -12.47
C ARG A 403 -19.26 16.96 -12.09
N LYS A 404 -19.02 17.20 -10.80
CA LYS A 404 -18.58 18.50 -10.27
C LYS A 404 -17.09 18.46 -9.93
N LYS A 405 -16.29 19.35 -10.55
CA LYS A 405 -14.89 19.55 -10.16
C LYS A 405 -14.84 20.42 -8.90
N ARG A 406 -14.61 19.83 -7.74
CA ARG A 406 -14.51 20.56 -6.46
C ARG A 406 -13.07 20.95 -6.15
N ASN A 407 -12.89 22.15 -5.61
CA ASN A 407 -11.60 22.63 -5.11
C ASN A 407 -11.42 22.19 -3.65
N LYS A 408 -10.22 21.74 -3.27
CA LYS A 408 -9.91 21.33 -1.88
C LYS A 408 -10.11 22.45 -0.85
N ASN A 409 -10.07 23.71 -1.28
CA ASN A 409 -10.22 24.89 -0.43
C ASN A 409 -11.66 25.46 -0.45
N GLU A 410 -12.64 24.67 -0.86
CA GLU A 410 -14.05 25.06 -0.78
C GLU A 410 -14.43 25.31 0.69
N LYS A 411 -15.02 26.48 0.98
CA LYS A 411 -15.33 26.93 2.34
C LYS A 411 -16.15 25.90 3.13
N ARG A 412 -17.15 25.27 2.48
CA ARG A 412 -17.98 24.21 3.07
C ARG A 412 -17.15 23.01 3.52
N LEU A 413 -16.16 22.57 2.76
CA LEU A 413 -15.30 21.45 3.16
C LEU A 413 -14.37 21.80 4.32
N VAL A 414 -13.88 23.04 4.37
CA VAL A 414 -13.06 23.55 5.48
C VAL A 414 -13.89 23.62 6.77
N GLU A 415 -15.15 24.06 6.68
CA GLU A 415 -16.10 24.06 7.79
C GLU A 415 -16.39 22.64 8.30
N LEU A 416 -16.77 21.72 7.41
CA LEU A 416 -17.04 20.32 7.78
C LEU A 416 -15.81 19.66 8.43
N LYS A 417 -14.61 19.94 7.91
CA LYS A 417 -13.35 19.49 8.51
C LYS A 417 -13.22 19.98 9.95
N ALA A 418 -13.38 21.29 10.17
CA ALA A 418 -13.23 21.89 11.49
C ALA A 418 -14.28 21.37 12.50
N THR A 419 -15.52 21.14 12.03
CA THR A 419 -16.58 20.54 12.84
C THR A 419 -16.21 19.12 13.27
N LEU A 420 -15.79 18.26 12.34
CA LEU A 420 -15.39 16.89 12.65
C LEU A 420 -14.15 16.83 13.56
N GLU A 421 -13.17 17.71 13.36
CA GLU A 421 -11.99 17.79 14.23
C GLU A 421 -12.40 18.09 15.67
N ARG A 422 -13.26 19.09 15.89
CA ARG A 422 -13.77 19.43 17.23
C ARG A 422 -14.59 18.29 17.86
N THR A 423 -15.44 17.63 17.07
CA THR A 423 -16.26 16.51 17.52
C THR A 423 -15.39 15.34 17.99
N PHE A 424 -14.39 14.94 17.18
CA PHE A 424 -13.55 13.79 17.50
C PHE A 424 -12.42 14.10 18.50
N GLU A 425 -11.99 15.35 18.65
CA GLU A 425 -11.08 15.75 19.73
C GLU A 425 -11.66 15.49 21.13
N GLN A 426 -12.98 15.65 21.29
CA GLN A 426 -13.67 15.36 22.55
C GLN A 426 -13.97 13.87 22.72
N SER A 427 -14.15 13.14 21.61
CA SER A 427 -14.45 11.70 21.64
C SER A 427 -13.22 10.82 21.84
N ILE A 428 -12.06 11.23 21.31
CA ILE A 428 -10.80 10.48 21.40
C ILE A 428 -10.13 10.79 22.74
N LEU A 429 -9.58 9.76 23.38
CA LEU A 429 -8.75 9.90 24.59
C LEU A 429 -7.35 10.44 24.22
N THR A 430 -7.30 11.70 23.77
CA THR A 430 -6.10 12.33 23.21
C THR A 430 -4.93 12.44 24.20
N HIS A 431 -5.21 12.50 25.50
CA HIS A 431 -4.21 12.53 26.58
C HIS A 431 -3.41 11.23 26.73
N LEU A 432 -3.94 10.10 26.24
CA LEU A 432 -3.20 8.82 26.24
C LEU A 432 -2.09 8.79 25.19
N TYR A 433 -2.14 9.69 24.20
CA TYR A 433 -1.25 9.73 23.05
C TYR A 433 -0.52 11.09 22.93
N PRO A 434 0.19 11.56 23.98
CA PRO A 434 0.86 12.85 23.95
C PRO A 434 1.94 12.88 22.86
N LYS A 435 2.19 14.06 22.26
CA LYS A 435 3.22 14.26 21.23
C LYS A 435 2.97 13.49 19.92
N THR A 436 1.76 13.00 19.69
CA THR A 436 1.39 12.26 18.48
C THR A 436 0.38 13.02 17.62
N LEU A 437 0.27 12.61 16.37
CA LEU A 437 -0.68 13.06 15.35
C LEU A 437 -1.54 11.87 14.94
N ILE A 438 -2.85 12.09 14.84
CA ILE A 438 -3.81 11.14 14.27
C ILE A 438 -4.32 11.79 12.98
N GLU A 439 -3.97 11.21 11.83
CA GLU A 439 -4.48 11.63 10.53
C GLU A 439 -5.67 10.77 10.13
N VAL A 440 -6.78 11.40 9.75
CA VAL A 440 -7.97 10.72 9.24
C VAL A 440 -8.22 11.17 7.81
N HIS A 441 -8.13 10.25 6.86
CA HIS A 441 -8.41 10.51 5.45
C HIS A 441 -9.78 9.94 5.09
N VAL A 442 -10.68 10.82 4.66
CA VAL A 442 -12.03 10.46 4.24
C VAL A 442 -12.17 10.68 2.75
N GLN A 443 -12.62 9.65 2.03
CA GLN A 443 -12.92 9.68 0.61
C GLN A 443 -14.40 9.37 0.40
N VAL A 444 -15.16 10.36 -0.06
CA VAL A 444 -16.56 10.16 -0.45
C VAL A 444 -16.60 9.72 -1.91
N LEU A 445 -17.11 8.52 -2.16
CA LEU A 445 -17.15 7.87 -3.48
C LEU A 445 -18.47 8.13 -4.20
N ALA A 446 -19.58 8.02 -3.48
CA ALA A 446 -20.93 8.32 -3.95
C ALA A 446 -21.67 9.11 -2.86
N GLN A 447 -22.51 10.06 -3.25
CA GLN A 447 -23.26 10.94 -2.36
C GLN A 447 -24.74 10.87 -2.72
N ASP A 448 -25.58 10.54 -1.74
CA ASP A 448 -27.03 10.52 -1.85
C ASP A 448 -27.72 10.99 -0.55
N GLY A 449 -27.43 12.22 -0.11
CA GLY A 449 -27.91 12.79 1.16
C GLY A 449 -27.11 12.36 2.38
N GLY A 450 -27.27 13.08 3.50
CA GLY A 450 -26.73 12.67 4.82
C GLY A 450 -25.21 12.54 4.88
N MET A 451 -24.48 13.35 4.10
CA MET A 451 -23.03 13.21 3.89
C MET A 451 -22.24 13.33 5.20
N LEU A 452 -22.55 14.33 6.04
CA LEU A 452 -21.84 14.56 7.30
C LEU A 452 -22.08 13.41 8.30
N ALA A 453 -23.31 12.89 8.35
CA ALA A 453 -23.66 11.75 9.18
C ALA A 453 -22.87 10.49 8.77
N SER A 454 -22.87 10.18 7.47
CA SER A 454 -22.14 9.04 6.90
C SER A 454 -20.64 9.10 7.16
N ILE A 455 -20.03 10.29 7.01
CA ILE A 455 -18.60 10.51 7.30
C ILE A 455 -18.31 10.25 8.79
N THR A 456 -19.13 10.80 9.69
CA THR A 456 -18.94 10.63 11.13
C THR A 456 -18.99 9.15 11.51
N ASN A 457 -19.98 8.41 11.01
CA ASN A 457 -20.12 6.97 11.25
C ASN A 457 -18.91 6.18 10.71
N ALA A 458 -18.40 6.54 9.52
CA ALA A 458 -17.21 5.93 8.94
C ALA A 458 -15.93 6.21 9.74
N ILE A 459 -15.75 7.44 10.24
CA ILE A 459 -14.62 7.80 11.10
C ILE A 459 -14.67 7.02 12.41
N THR A 460 -15.84 6.94 13.07
CA THR A 460 -16.02 6.16 14.30
C THR A 460 -15.59 4.70 14.10
N LEU A 461 -16.04 4.04 13.03
CA LEU A 461 -15.63 2.67 12.72
C LEU A 461 -14.13 2.55 12.41
N ALA A 462 -13.55 3.52 11.68
CA ALA A 462 -12.14 3.48 11.34
C ALA A 462 -11.24 3.69 12.57
N LEU A 463 -11.64 4.55 13.52
CA LEU A 463 -10.94 4.74 14.79
C LEU A 463 -10.97 3.46 15.64
N ILE A 464 -12.11 2.78 15.67
CA ILE A 464 -12.27 1.49 16.37
C ILE A 464 -11.40 0.40 15.72
N ASP A 465 -11.39 0.28 14.39
CA ASP A 465 -10.53 -0.69 13.69
C ASP A 465 -9.03 -0.35 13.80
N ALA A 466 -8.70 0.95 13.88
CA ALA A 466 -7.35 1.41 14.18
C ALA A 466 -6.92 1.06 15.62
N GLY A 467 -7.86 0.77 16.51
CA GLY A 467 -7.59 0.50 17.93
C GLY A 467 -7.29 1.76 18.74
N ILE A 468 -7.74 2.93 18.26
CA ILE A 468 -7.56 4.20 18.98
C ILE A 468 -8.59 4.26 20.10
N SER A 469 -8.13 4.59 21.30
CA SER A 469 -8.98 4.70 22.49
C SER A 469 -9.96 5.86 22.33
N ILE A 470 -11.26 5.54 22.29
CA ILE A 470 -12.38 6.49 22.28
C ILE A 470 -13.24 6.30 23.54
N TYR A 471 -13.91 7.34 24.01
CA TYR A 471 -14.83 7.24 25.16
C TYR A 471 -16.05 6.37 24.85
N ASP A 472 -16.71 6.65 23.73
CA ASP A 472 -17.88 5.92 23.25
C ASP A 472 -18.03 6.15 21.74
N TYR A 473 -18.98 5.46 21.12
CA TYR A 473 -19.33 5.64 19.71
C TYR A 473 -19.90 7.04 19.47
N VAL A 474 -19.44 7.71 18.41
CA VAL A 474 -20.11 8.89 17.86
C VAL A 474 -20.98 8.44 16.71
N SER A 475 -22.31 8.50 16.89
CA SER A 475 -23.30 8.06 15.90
C SER A 475 -24.08 9.26 15.40
N ALA A 476 -24.04 9.48 14.09
CA ALA A 476 -24.65 10.64 13.47
C ALA A 476 -25.76 10.25 12.50
N VAL A 477 -26.77 11.11 12.45
CA VAL A 477 -27.95 10.98 11.59
C VAL A 477 -28.41 12.37 11.16
N THR A 478 -29.05 12.44 10.00
CA THR A 478 -29.67 13.65 9.48
C THR A 478 -31.19 13.49 9.54
N VAL A 479 -31.90 14.52 9.98
CA VAL A 479 -33.36 14.56 10.08
C VAL A 479 -33.86 15.84 9.43
N GLY A 480 -34.94 15.76 8.66
CA GLY A 480 -35.64 16.91 8.09
C GLY A 480 -36.98 17.16 8.76
N LEU A 481 -37.52 18.35 8.59
CA LEU A 481 -38.88 18.69 9.00
C LEU A 481 -39.72 19.09 7.78
N HIS A 482 -40.59 18.19 7.30
CA HIS A 482 -41.54 18.49 6.24
C HIS A 482 -42.89 18.88 6.86
N ASP A 483 -43.27 20.15 6.73
CA ASP A 483 -44.40 20.78 7.42
C ASP A 483 -44.37 20.58 8.94
N GLN A 484 -45.09 19.58 9.45
CA GLN A 484 -45.13 19.20 10.87
C GLN A 484 -44.54 17.81 11.14
N THR A 485 -44.16 17.10 10.07
CA THR A 485 -43.69 15.72 10.13
C THR A 485 -42.17 15.65 10.03
N PRO A 486 -41.49 15.20 11.08
CA PRO A 486 -40.05 14.94 11.04
C PRO A 486 -39.75 13.67 10.22
N LEU A 487 -38.82 13.79 9.28
CA LEU A 487 -38.35 12.73 8.38
C LEU A 487 -36.92 12.34 8.77
N LEU A 488 -36.72 11.09 9.16
CA LEU A 488 -35.41 10.55 9.53
C LEU A 488 -34.66 10.06 8.28
N ASP A 489 -33.37 10.38 8.21
CA ASP A 489 -32.43 9.91 7.18
C ASP A 489 -32.76 10.39 5.75
N LEU A 490 -32.59 11.68 5.53
CA LEU A 490 -32.92 12.32 4.25
C LEU A 490 -31.98 11.89 3.11
N ASN A 491 -32.56 11.63 1.94
CA ASN A 491 -31.80 11.53 0.68
C ASN A 491 -31.55 12.92 0.05
N THR A 492 -30.81 12.97 -1.07
CA THR A 492 -30.43 14.24 -1.71
C THR A 492 -31.63 15.08 -2.17
N LEU A 493 -32.72 14.44 -2.61
CA LEU A 493 -33.90 15.14 -3.09
C LEU A 493 -34.65 15.77 -1.92
N GLU A 494 -34.82 15.00 -0.85
CA GLU A 494 -35.47 15.46 0.38
C GLU A 494 -34.67 16.56 1.08
N GLU A 495 -33.34 16.45 1.15
CA GLU A 495 -32.45 17.47 1.71
C GLU A 495 -32.51 18.79 0.92
N GLY A 496 -32.93 18.76 -0.35
CA GLY A 496 -33.13 19.95 -1.18
C GLY A 496 -34.46 20.68 -0.91
N ASP A 497 -35.49 19.94 -0.50
CA ASP A 497 -36.85 20.48 -0.32
C ASP A 497 -37.20 20.77 1.14
N VAL A 498 -36.48 20.16 2.09
CA VAL A 498 -36.82 20.14 3.52
C VAL A 498 -35.69 20.71 4.37
N SER A 499 -36.04 21.51 5.39
CA SER A 499 -35.06 22.02 6.35
C SER A 499 -34.37 20.88 7.10
N SER A 500 -33.05 20.78 6.96
CA SER A 500 -32.27 19.66 7.49
C SER A 500 -31.54 20.00 8.81
N LEU A 501 -31.46 19.00 9.69
CA LEU A 501 -30.73 19.01 10.95
C LEU A 501 -29.83 17.77 11.00
N THR A 502 -28.52 17.95 11.13
CA THR A 502 -27.58 16.83 11.35
C THR A 502 -27.09 16.84 12.79
N ILE A 503 -27.21 15.70 13.45
CA ILE A 503 -26.74 15.53 14.83
C ILE A 503 -25.69 14.43 14.93
N GLY A 504 -24.80 14.53 15.91
CA GLY A 504 -23.88 13.47 16.32
C GLY A 504 -24.02 13.24 17.82
N VAL A 505 -24.52 12.06 18.19
CA VAL A 505 -24.76 11.67 19.60
C VAL A 505 -23.61 10.82 20.11
N VAL A 506 -23.22 11.04 21.38
CA VAL A 506 -22.20 10.22 22.05
C VAL A 506 -22.85 9.05 22.77
N GLY A 507 -22.56 7.84 22.29
CA GLY A 507 -22.97 6.61 22.96
C GLY A 507 -24.48 6.47 23.08
N LYS A 508 -24.91 5.97 24.24
CA LYS A 508 -26.33 5.90 24.63
C LYS A 508 -26.84 7.16 25.35
N SER A 509 -25.99 8.18 25.45
CA SER A 509 -26.38 9.40 26.14
C SER A 509 -27.27 10.27 25.25
N GLU A 510 -27.86 11.30 25.84
CA GLU A 510 -28.53 12.39 25.12
C GLU A 510 -27.56 13.55 24.85
N LYS A 511 -26.25 13.36 25.12
CA LYS A 511 -25.24 14.39 24.87
C LYS A 511 -24.90 14.43 23.39
N LEU A 512 -25.02 15.62 22.82
CA LEU A 512 -24.66 15.91 21.44
C LEU A 512 -23.19 16.32 21.37
N ALA A 513 -22.38 15.61 20.59
CA ALA A 513 -21.04 16.02 20.21
C ALA A 513 -21.01 16.90 18.95
N MET A 514 -22.09 16.86 18.17
CA MET A 514 -22.27 17.67 16.97
C MET A 514 -23.75 17.99 16.79
N LEU A 515 -24.04 19.24 16.44
CA LEU A 515 -25.36 19.72 16.05
C LEU A 515 -25.15 20.76 14.96
N LEU A 516 -25.66 20.50 13.76
CA LEU A 516 -25.55 21.39 12.62
C LEU A 516 -26.92 21.58 11.99
N MET A 517 -27.35 22.84 11.89
CA MET A 517 -28.59 23.26 11.24
C MET A 517 -28.22 24.36 10.25
N GLU A 518 -28.47 24.13 8.96
CA GLU A 518 -28.19 25.12 7.91
C GLU A 518 -29.46 25.92 7.54
N ASP A 519 -30.62 25.27 7.63
CA ASP A 519 -31.91 25.82 7.20
C ASP A 519 -32.78 26.33 8.36
N LYS A 520 -33.82 27.09 8.02
CA LYS A 520 -34.77 27.63 9.01
C LYS A 520 -35.69 26.53 9.53
N MET A 521 -35.75 26.37 10.84
CA MET A 521 -36.66 25.45 11.52
C MET A 521 -37.46 26.20 12.60
N PRO A 522 -38.79 26.00 12.69
CA PRO A 522 -39.59 26.55 13.79
C PRO A 522 -39.11 26.01 15.13
N LEU A 523 -38.95 26.90 16.11
CA LEU A 523 -38.44 26.55 17.44
C LEU A 523 -39.34 25.53 18.16
N ASP A 524 -40.66 25.64 17.99
CA ASP A 524 -41.66 24.77 18.62
C ASP A 524 -41.51 23.29 18.19
N HIS A 525 -40.98 23.03 16.99
CA HIS A 525 -40.78 21.69 16.47
C HIS A 525 -39.36 21.15 16.66
N LEU A 526 -38.40 21.99 17.07
CA LEU A 526 -37.00 21.61 17.19
C LEU A 526 -36.79 20.49 18.24
N GLU A 527 -37.50 20.57 19.37
CA GLU A 527 -37.42 19.55 20.43
C GLU A 527 -37.92 18.19 19.94
N SER A 528 -39.04 18.17 19.20
CA SER A 528 -39.60 16.96 18.60
C SER A 528 -38.64 16.33 17.57
N VAL A 529 -38.05 17.16 16.70
CA VAL A 529 -37.07 16.74 15.70
C VAL A 529 -35.81 16.18 16.37
N LEU A 530 -35.30 16.83 17.41
CA LEU A 530 -34.16 16.36 18.18
C LEU A 530 -34.44 15.02 18.85
N GLY A 531 -35.63 14.83 19.43
CA GLY A 531 -36.02 13.55 20.02
C GLY A 531 -35.94 12.39 19.03
N ILE A 532 -36.43 12.60 17.80
CA ILE A 532 -36.38 11.58 16.73
C ILE A 532 -34.97 11.37 16.21
N ALA A 533 -34.20 12.44 16.07
CA ALA A 533 -32.81 12.37 15.64
C ALA A 533 -31.96 11.57 16.65
N ILE A 534 -32.16 11.80 17.95
CA ILE A 534 -31.46 11.06 19.02
C ILE A 534 -31.83 9.58 18.98
N ALA A 535 -33.13 9.26 18.84
CA ALA A 535 -33.59 7.89 18.69
C ALA A 535 -32.99 7.20 17.44
N GLY A 536 -32.92 7.92 16.31
CA GLY A 536 -32.27 7.46 15.08
C GLY A 536 -30.78 7.19 15.28
N SER A 537 -30.05 8.12 15.91
CA SER A 537 -28.64 7.94 16.25
C SER A 537 -28.39 6.76 17.19
N HIS A 538 -29.28 6.51 18.16
CA HIS A 538 -29.19 5.32 19.01
C HIS A 538 -29.35 4.03 18.21
N LYS A 539 -30.24 4.02 17.20
CA LYS A 539 -30.40 2.88 16.29
C LYS A 539 -29.18 2.66 15.40
N ILE A 540 -28.60 3.73 14.85
CA ILE A 540 -27.34 3.66 14.10
C ILE A 540 -26.22 3.10 14.99
N ARG A 541 -26.11 3.57 16.23
CA ARG A 541 -25.12 3.05 17.19
C ARG A 541 -25.29 1.55 17.41
N GLU A 542 -26.53 1.07 17.56
CA GLU A 542 -26.79 -0.37 17.67
C GLU A 542 -26.30 -1.12 16.44
N LEU A 543 -26.55 -0.63 15.23
CA LEU A 543 -26.05 -1.25 14.00
C LEU A 543 -24.52 -1.26 13.92
N LEU A 544 -23.88 -0.13 14.29
CA LEU A 544 -22.42 -0.02 14.34
C LEU A 544 -21.84 -0.99 15.37
N ASP A 545 -22.39 -1.01 16.59
CA ASP A 545 -21.95 -1.90 17.66
C ASP A 545 -22.23 -3.36 17.32
N ASP A 546 -23.35 -3.68 16.67
CA ASP A 546 -23.68 -5.03 16.21
C ASP A 546 -22.71 -5.50 15.14
N GLU A 547 -22.34 -4.67 14.17
CA GLU A 547 -21.37 -5.07 13.15
C GLU A 547 -19.94 -5.12 13.73
N VAL A 548 -19.57 -4.19 14.62
CA VAL A 548 -18.28 -4.23 15.35
C VAL A 548 -18.22 -5.45 16.25
N ARG A 549 -19.29 -5.81 16.96
CA ARG A 549 -19.40 -7.02 17.77
C ARG A 549 -19.49 -8.25 16.92
N LYS A 550 -20.16 -8.25 15.79
CA LYS A 550 -20.25 -9.40 14.88
C LYS A 550 -18.90 -9.65 14.23
N HIS A 551 -18.20 -8.61 13.81
CA HIS A 551 -16.82 -8.70 13.33
C HIS A 551 -15.88 -9.07 14.47
N GLY A 552 -16.06 -8.47 15.65
CA GLY A 552 -15.34 -8.73 16.88
C GLY A 552 -15.55 -10.14 17.42
N ASN A 553 -16.76 -10.69 17.32
CA ASN A 553 -17.18 -12.03 17.70
C ASN A 553 -16.78 -13.03 16.61
N LYS A 554 -16.84 -12.67 15.33
CA LYS A 554 -16.20 -13.46 14.26
C LYS A 554 -14.69 -13.54 14.47
N ARG A 555 -14.06 -12.46 14.97
CA ARG A 555 -12.64 -12.43 15.35
C ARG A 555 -12.40 -13.15 16.69
N SER A 556 -13.31 -13.05 17.66
CA SER A 556 -13.20 -13.60 19.02
C SER A 556 -13.53 -15.09 19.06
N ALA A 557 -14.50 -15.55 18.28
CA ALA A 557 -14.73 -16.96 18.00
C ALA A 557 -13.51 -17.59 17.32
N LYS A 558 -12.79 -16.83 16.49
CA LYS A 558 -11.46 -17.21 15.95
C LYS A 558 -10.31 -17.11 16.99
N LEU A 559 -10.55 -16.52 18.17
CA LEU A 559 -9.57 -16.37 19.28
C LEU A 559 -9.76 -17.39 20.41
N GLN A 560 -11.00 -17.71 20.78
CA GLN A 560 -11.36 -18.64 21.86
C GLN A 560 -11.30 -20.10 21.40
N GLY A 561 -11.54 -20.38 20.11
CA GLY A 561 -11.02 -21.58 19.44
C GLY A 561 -9.54 -21.38 19.17
#